data_AF-A0A371LRM3-F1
#
_entry.id   AF-A0A371LRM3-F1
#
_cell.length_a   1.000
_cell.length_b   1.000
_cell.length_c   1.000
_cell.angle_alpha   90.00
_cell.angle_beta   90.00
_cell.angle_gamma   90.00
#
_symmetry.space_group_name_H-M   'P 1'
#
loop_
_entity.id
_entity.type
_entity.pdbx_description
1 polymer ?
#
loop_
_entity_poly.entity_id
_entity_poly.type
_entity_poly.pdbx_seq_one_letter_code
_entity_poly.pdbx_strand_id
1 'polypeptide(L)'
;VVVQSSGPVELPWRDDVSAVLESWYPGQADGDALAAVLFGDADPSGRLPVTFANEEDYPVTDDATFPGIDGEVQYDENLLVGYRYFDATEADPVYPFGYGLSYAAFEYRGAELVDERRVEVTVENVSDRAGREVVQAYVRPSNASDDLPVRELGGFEAVSIPAGETVTVDVDLDDLAFSEYD
;
A
#
# COMPACT_ATOMS: atom_id res chain seq x y z
N VAL A 1 -5.38 -12.21 -15.08
CA VAL A 1 -5.59 -11.03 -15.94
C VAL A 1 -4.50 -10.03 -15.65
N VAL A 2 -3.91 -9.43 -16.68
CA VAL A 2 -2.97 -8.31 -16.53
C VAL A 2 -3.75 -7.03 -16.76
N VAL A 3 -3.66 -6.10 -15.83
CA VAL A 3 -4.34 -4.80 -15.86
C VAL A 3 -3.30 -3.71 -16.11
N GLN A 4 -3.65 -2.79 -17.00
CA GLN A 4 -2.83 -1.64 -17.37
C GLN A 4 -3.70 -0.40 -17.29
N SER A 5 -3.64 0.31 -16.15
CA SER A 5 -4.43 1.51 -15.91
C SER A 5 -3.58 2.63 -15.32
N SER A 6 -4.06 3.87 -15.39
CA SER A 6 -3.42 5.04 -14.76
C SER A 6 -3.68 5.15 -13.26
N GLY A 7 -4.58 4.34 -12.73
CA GLY A 7 -5.10 4.46 -11.37
C GLY A 7 -6.09 3.32 -11.06
N PRO A 8 -6.78 3.39 -9.93
CA PRO A 8 -7.78 2.39 -9.55
C PRO A 8 -8.82 2.19 -10.63
N VAL A 9 -9.16 0.93 -10.88
CA VAL A 9 -10.28 0.52 -11.74
C VAL A 9 -11.10 -0.52 -10.99
N GLU A 10 -12.41 -0.52 -11.22
CA GLU A 10 -13.27 -1.56 -10.67
C GLU A 10 -12.97 -2.91 -11.33
N LEU A 11 -12.98 -3.96 -10.51
CA LEU A 11 -12.63 -5.33 -10.92
C LEU A 11 -13.78 -6.30 -10.60
N PRO A 12 -14.99 -6.13 -11.16
CA PRO A 12 -16.17 -6.94 -10.80
C PRO A 12 -16.02 -8.42 -11.15
N TRP A 13 -15.07 -8.77 -12.00
CA TRP A 13 -14.74 -10.13 -12.45
C TRP A 13 -13.56 -10.74 -11.69
N ARG A 14 -13.00 -10.08 -10.66
CA ARG A 14 -11.77 -10.52 -9.98
C ARG A 14 -11.89 -11.93 -9.39
N ASP A 15 -13.09 -12.31 -8.93
CA ASP A 15 -13.37 -13.61 -8.32
C ASP A 15 -13.54 -14.72 -9.37
N ASP A 16 -13.68 -14.37 -10.65
CA ASP A 16 -13.77 -15.30 -11.77
C ASP A 16 -12.39 -15.68 -12.35
N VAL A 17 -11.31 -15.07 -11.85
CA VAL A 17 -9.95 -15.28 -12.37
C VAL A 17 -9.00 -15.72 -11.27
N SER A 18 -8.02 -16.56 -11.61
CA SER A 18 -7.07 -17.10 -10.63
C SER A 18 -6.03 -16.09 -10.13
N ALA A 19 -5.79 -15.02 -10.90
CA ALA A 19 -4.80 -14.00 -10.56
C ALA A 19 -5.09 -12.68 -11.29
N VAL A 20 -4.75 -11.57 -10.63
CA VAL A 20 -4.74 -10.22 -11.21
C VAL A 20 -3.34 -9.64 -11.01
N LEU A 21 -2.76 -9.08 -12.07
CA LEU A 21 -1.47 -8.40 -12.04
C LEU A 21 -1.66 -6.96 -12.53
N GLU A 22 -1.53 -5.99 -11.63
CA GLU A 22 -1.52 -4.57 -11.98
C GLU A 22 -0.12 -4.18 -12.49
N SER A 23 -0.06 -3.63 -13.70
CA SER A 23 1.19 -3.26 -14.38
C SER A 23 1.27 -1.78 -14.76
N TRP A 24 0.22 -1.00 -14.45
CA TRP A 24 0.15 0.44 -14.67
C TRP A 24 0.38 0.81 -16.13
N TYR A 25 1.20 1.84 -16.36
CA TYR A 25 1.82 2.15 -17.65
C TYR A 25 3.30 1.74 -17.62
N PRO A 26 3.63 0.48 -18.00
CA PRO A 26 4.96 -0.13 -17.79
C PRO A 26 6.05 0.38 -18.73
N GLY A 27 5.71 1.27 -19.66
CA GLY A 27 6.66 1.89 -20.59
C GLY A 27 7.17 0.91 -21.65
N GLN A 28 8.28 1.28 -22.30
CA GLN A 28 8.76 0.61 -23.53
C GLN A 28 9.32 -0.81 -23.33
N ALA A 29 9.64 -1.20 -22.09
CA ALA A 29 10.20 -2.52 -21.76
C ALA A 29 9.14 -3.49 -21.20
N ASP A 30 7.85 -3.15 -21.32
CA ASP A 30 6.72 -3.92 -20.78
C ASP A 30 6.78 -5.41 -21.12
N GLY A 31 6.94 -5.74 -22.41
CA GLY A 31 6.91 -7.13 -22.85
C GLY A 31 7.91 -8.03 -22.12
N ASP A 32 9.14 -7.54 -21.92
CA ASP A 32 10.18 -8.30 -21.22
C ASP A 32 9.92 -8.35 -19.71
N ALA A 33 9.51 -7.24 -19.11
CA ALA A 33 9.22 -7.16 -17.68
C ALA A 33 8.01 -8.03 -17.28
N LEU A 34 6.94 -7.95 -18.06
CA LEU A 34 5.73 -8.74 -17.86
C LEU A 34 6.01 -10.22 -18.04
N ALA A 35 6.76 -10.61 -19.08
CA ALA A 35 7.16 -12.00 -19.27
C ALA A 35 7.99 -12.51 -18.08
N ALA A 36 8.97 -11.74 -17.62
CA ALA A 36 9.78 -12.12 -16.47
C ALA A 36 8.94 -12.38 -15.22
N VAL A 37 7.92 -11.54 -14.94
CA VAL A 37 7.01 -11.76 -13.81
C VAL A 37 6.09 -12.96 -14.06
N LEU A 38 5.44 -13.07 -15.22
CA LEU A 38 4.48 -14.15 -15.50
C LEU A 38 5.12 -15.54 -15.51
N PHE A 39 6.37 -15.66 -15.95
CA PHE A 39 7.12 -16.91 -15.94
C PHE A 39 7.94 -17.12 -14.65
N GLY A 40 7.96 -16.12 -13.77
CA GLY A 40 8.65 -16.17 -12.48
C GLY A 40 10.16 -15.93 -12.54
N ASP A 41 10.72 -15.55 -13.68
CA ASP A 41 12.11 -15.09 -13.74
C ASP A 41 12.34 -13.88 -12.81
N ALA A 42 11.29 -13.10 -12.56
CA ALA A 42 11.22 -12.05 -11.54
C ALA A 42 10.03 -12.26 -10.59
N ASP A 43 10.21 -11.83 -9.35
CA ASP A 43 9.17 -11.82 -8.31
C ASP A 43 8.33 -10.53 -8.41
N PRO A 44 6.98 -10.58 -8.37
CA PRO A 44 6.20 -9.37 -8.15
C PRO A 44 6.48 -8.84 -6.75
N SER A 45 7.04 -7.63 -6.66
CA SER A 45 7.40 -7.02 -5.37
C SER A 45 6.85 -5.59 -5.21
N GLY A 46 5.87 -5.22 -6.02
CA GLY A 46 5.19 -3.93 -5.91
C GLY A 46 4.26 -3.89 -4.71
N ARG A 47 4.00 -2.69 -4.19
CA ARG A 47 2.94 -2.41 -3.22
C ARG A 47 2.10 -1.25 -3.75
N LEU A 48 0.79 -1.31 -3.57
CA LEU A 48 -0.14 -0.31 -4.08
C LEU A 48 0.11 1.05 -3.40
N PRO A 49 0.38 2.13 -4.16
CA PRO A 49 0.52 3.47 -3.61
C PRO A 49 -0.84 4.17 -3.40
N VAL A 50 -1.94 3.51 -3.77
CA VAL A 50 -3.32 4.00 -3.69
C VAL A 50 -4.24 2.85 -3.28
N THR A 51 -5.33 3.16 -2.61
CA THR A 51 -6.39 2.18 -2.31
C THR A 51 -7.24 1.93 -3.56
N PHE A 52 -7.59 0.67 -3.84
CA PHE A 52 -8.59 0.29 -4.84
C PHE A 52 -9.88 -0.06 -4.12
N ALA A 53 -10.99 0.60 -4.47
CA ALA A 53 -12.32 0.34 -3.94
C ALA A 53 -13.37 0.53 -5.04
N ASN A 54 -14.64 0.20 -4.75
CA ASN A 54 -15.73 0.58 -5.66
C ASN A 54 -15.92 2.10 -5.62
N GLU A 55 -16.47 2.67 -6.67
CA GLU A 55 -16.66 4.13 -6.77
C GLU A 55 -17.45 4.68 -5.56
N GLU A 56 -18.50 3.96 -5.14
CA GLU A 56 -19.38 4.35 -4.03
C GLU A 56 -18.73 4.29 -2.64
N ASP A 57 -17.58 3.64 -2.51
CA ASP A 57 -16.87 3.49 -1.23
C ASP A 57 -15.83 4.60 -0.98
N TYR A 58 -15.57 5.47 -1.96
CA TYR A 58 -14.66 6.61 -1.77
C TYR A 58 -15.37 7.79 -1.05
N PRO A 59 -14.64 8.65 -0.33
CA PRO A 59 -15.22 9.78 0.41
C PRO A 59 -15.84 10.88 -0.47
N VAL A 60 -15.68 10.78 -1.79
CA VAL A 60 -16.10 11.78 -2.77
C VAL A 60 -17.46 11.36 -3.33
N THR A 61 -18.53 11.91 -2.75
CA THR A 61 -19.89 11.36 -2.93
C THR A 61 -20.85 12.29 -3.68
N ASP A 62 -20.45 13.53 -3.98
CA ASP A 62 -21.31 14.50 -4.67
C ASP A 62 -20.56 15.48 -5.59
N ASP A 63 -21.33 16.21 -6.40
CA ASP A 63 -20.79 17.18 -7.37
C ASP A 63 -19.99 18.32 -6.72
N ALA A 64 -20.20 18.64 -5.45
CA ALA A 64 -19.47 19.70 -4.76
C ALA A 64 -18.05 19.27 -4.38
N THR A 65 -17.87 17.99 -4.06
CA THR A 65 -16.57 17.36 -3.75
C THR A 65 -15.83 16.89 -5.01
N PHE A 66 -16.55 16.45 -6.05
CA PHE A 66 -15.99 16.24 -7.39
C PHE A 66 -17.09 16.16 -8.45
N PRO A 67 -16.98 16.85 -9.61
CA PRO A 67 -15.82 17.62 -10.07
C PRO A 67 -15.78 19.08 -9.58
N GLY A 68 -16.71 19.47 -8.69
CA GLY A 68 -16.92 20.84 -8.24
C GLY A 68 -18.12 21.51 -8.92
N ILE A 69 -18.62 22.57 -8.28
CA ILE A 69 -19.74 23.38 -8.76
C ILE A 69 -19.22 24.80 -9.00
N ASP A 70 -19.58 25.39 -10.14
CA ASP A 70 -19.19 26.76 -10.53
C ASP A 70 -17.67 27.04 -10.49
N GLY A 71 -16.84 25.99 -10.65
CA GLY A 71 -15.39 26.09 -10.63
C GLY A 71 -14.75 26.03 -9.23
N GLU A 72 -15.53 25.70 -8.21
CA GLU A 72 -15.08 25.49 -6.83
C GLU A 72 -15.26 24.02 -6.43
N VAL A 73 -14.26 23.47 -5.72
CA VAL A 73 -14.26 22.09 -5.20
C VAL A 73 -14.11 22.13 -3.68
N GLN A 74 -14.95 21.39 -2.97
CA GLN A 74 -14.89 21.24 -1.52
C GLN A 74 -14.13 19.96 -1.14
N TYR A 75 -13.28 20.06 -0.12
CA TYR A 75 -12.47 18.95 0.39
C TYR A 75 -12.97 18.60 1.80
N ASP A 76 -14.20 18.08 1.85
CA ASP A 76 -14.91 17.81 3.10
C ASP A 76 -14.34 16.59 3.84
N GLU A 77 -13.61 15.73 3.11
CA GLU A 77 -12.89 14.60 3.67
C GLU A 77 -11.67 15.01 4.51
N ASN A 78 -11.25 16.28 4.43
CA ASN A 78 -10.12 16.83 5.20
C ASN A 78 -8.86 15.95 5.09
N LEU A 79 -8.38 15.40 6.22
CA LEU A 79 -7.21 14.53 6.27
C LEU A 79 -7.51 13.08 5.90
N LEU A 80 -8.80 12.71 5.85
CA LEU A 80 -9.26 11.35 5.59
C LEU A 80 -9.30 11.10 4.07
N VAL A 81 -8.13 11.08 3.44
CA VAL A 81 -7.96 10.80 2.01
C VAL A 81 -7.29 9.44 1.82
N GLY A 82 -7.79 8.65 0.87
CA GLY A 82 -7.25 7.33 0.56
C GLY A 82 -7.37 6.39 1.76
N TYR A 83 -6.32 5.60 2.06
CA TYR A 83 -6.38 4.62 3.16
C TYR A 83 -6.74 5.21 4.52
N ARG A 84 -6.48 6.50 4.76
CA ARG A 84 -6.85 7.19 6.00
C ARG A 84 -8.37 7.19 6.20
N TYR A 85 -9.12 7.40 5.12
CA TYR A 85 -10.58 7.28 5.11
C TYR A 85 -11.01 5.85 5.46
N PHE A 86 -10.52 4.87 4.70
CA PHE A 86 -10.91 3.46 4.87
C PHE A 86 -10.57 2.93 6.27
N ASP A 87 -9.41 3.31 6.81
CA ASP A 87 -9.04 2.97 8.19
C ASP A 87 -9.99 3.62 9.22
N ALA A 88 -10.41 4.87 9.01
CA ALA A 88 -11.27 5.62 9.94
C ALA A 88 -12.74 5.19 9.89
N THR A 89 -13.25 4.80 8.73
CA THR A 89 -14.63 4.37 8.53
C THR A 89 -14.83 2.86 8.65
N GLU A 90 -13.75 2.11 8.82
CA GLU A 90 -13.73 0.64 8.79
C GLU A 90 -14.34 0.05 7.49
N ALA A 91 -14.29 0.82 6.39
CA ALA A 91 -14.72 0.37 5.07
C ALA A 91 -13.73 -0.65 4.49
N ASP A 92 -14.25 -1.65 3.76
CA ASP A 92 -13.44 -2.75 3.21
C ASP A 92 -13.06 -2.46 1.75
N PRO A 93 -11.81 -2.03 1.46
CA PRO A 93 -11.37 -1.80 0.09
C PRO A 93 -11.18 -3.12 -0.67
N VAL A 94 -11.32 -3.07 -2.00
CA VAL A 94 -11.01 -4.21 -2.87
C VAL A 94 -9.54 -4.63 -2.74
N TYR A 95 -8.63 -3.65 -2.74
CA TYR A 95 -7.23 -3.82 -2.35
C TYR A 95 -6.75 -2.59 -1.56
N PRO A 96 -6.24 -2.77 -0.32
CA PRO A 96 -5.83 -1.64 0.51
C PRO A 96 -4.52 -1.00 0.02
N PHE A 97 -4.27 0.22 0.46
CA PHE A 97 -2.95 0.85 0.33
C PHE A 97 -1.84 -0.05 0.92
N GLY A 98 -0.68 -0.04 0.27
CA GLY A 98 0.45 -0.86 0.69
C GLY A 98 0.28 -2.35 0.39
N TYR A 99 -0.83 -2.79 -0.23
CA TYR A 99 -1.05 -4.19 -0.60
C TYR A 99 -0.22 -4.61 -1.82
N GLY A 100 0.27 -5.84 -1.80
CA GLY A 100 0.87 -6.49 -2.96
C GLY A 100 1.31 -7.89 -2.59
N LEU A 101 1.21 -8.81 -3.54
CA LEU A 101 1.62 -10.20 -3.35
C LEU A 101 3.06 -10.40 -3.84
N SER A 102 3.64 -11.52 -3.46
CA SER A 102 4.93 -12.06 -3.91
C SER A 102 4.75 -13.54 -4.25
N TYR A 103 5.64 -14.11 -5.05
CA TYR A 103 5.77 -15.55 -5.20
C TYR A 103 6.51 -16.20 -4.02
N ALA A 104 7.23 -15.41 -3.24
CA ALA A 104 7.76 -15.81 -1.94
C ALA A 104 6.71 -15.57 -0.82
N ALA A 105 6.98 -16.13 0.35
CA ALA A 105 6.15 -15.96 1.54
C ALA A 105 7.01 -15.45 2.68
N PHE A 106 6.54 -14.42 3.39
CA PHE A 106 7.29 -13.76 4.46
C PHE A 106 6.53 -13.82 5.78
N GLU A 107 7.25 -14.09 6.86
CA GLU A 107 6.73 -14.05 8.22
C GLU A 107 7.49 -13.02 9.05
N TYR A 108 6.74 -12.13 9.69
CA TYR A 108 7.28 -11.15 10.64
C TYR A 108 7.52 -11.85 11.97
N ARG A 109 8.78 -11.89 12.40
CA ARG A 109 9.21 -12.58 13.63
C ARG A 109 9.24 -11.67 14.84
N GLY A 110 9.41 -10.37 14.62
CA GLY A 110 9.43 -9.37 15.68
C GLY A 110 9.61 -7.97 15.11
N ALA A 111 9.24 -6.98 15.92
CA ALA A 111 9.52 -5.58 15.66
C ALA A 111 9.83 -4.89 16.98
N GLU A 112 10.88 -4.08 17.01
CA GLU A 112 11.27 -3.29 18.17
C GLU A 112 11.67 -1.88 17.79
N LEU A 113 11.27 -0.91 18.61
CA LEU A 113 11.70 0.47 18.47
C LEU A 113 13.06 0.61 19.15
N VAL A 114 14.13 0.79 18.38
CA VAL A 114 15.52 0.79 18.88
C VAL A 114 16.04 2.19 19.20
N ASP A 115 15.45 3.22 18.59
CA ASP A 115 15.59 4.62 18.98
C ASP A 115 14.25 5.35 18.73
N GLU A 116 14.17 6.66 18.97
CA GLU A 116 12.90 7.41 18.87
C GLU A 116 12.25 7.35 17.47
N ARG A 117 13.02 7.02 16.42
CA ARG A 117 12.56 7.06 15.02
C ARG A 117 13.04 5.89 14.17
N ARG A 118 13.56 4.82 14.77
CA ARG A 118 13.97 3.61 14.04
C ARG A 118 13.30 2.38 14.62
N VAL A 119 12.63 1.65 13.75
CA VAL A 119 12.05 0.35 14.06
C VAL A 119 12.91 -0.72 13.40
N GLU A 120 13.47 -1.64 14.19
CA GLU A 120 14.09 -2.87 13.71
C GLU A 120 13.01 -3.95 13.57
N VAL A 121 12.91 -4.53 12.37
CA VAL A 121 11.91 -5.56 12.06
C VAL A 121 12.61 -6.82 11.58
N THR A 122 12.39 -7.94 12.25
CA THR A 122 12.88 -9.24 11.82
C THR A 122 11.87 -9.90 10.90
N VAL A 123 12.30 -10.19 9.66
CA VAL A 123 11.47 -10.81 8.62
C VAL A 123 12.16 -12.07 8.12
N GLU A 124 11.41 -13.17 8.06
CA GLU A 124 11.86 -14.44 7.50
C GLU A 124 11.14 -14.70 6.17
N ASN A 125 11.90 -15.12 5.16
CA ASN A 125 11.32 -15.71 3.96
C ASN A 125 11.14 -17.22 4.17
N VAL A 126 9.91 -17.64 4.42
CA VAL A 126 9.54 -19.03 4.72
C VAL A 126 9.27 -19.88 3.47
N SER A 127 9.66 -19.37 2.29
CA SER A 127 9.48 -20.05 1.01
C SER A 127 10.79 -20.57 0.43
N ASP A 128 10.67 -21.43 -0.58
CA ASP A 128 11.81 -21.99 -1.34
C ASP A 128 12.31 -21.05 -2.46
N ARG A 129 11.84 -19.79 -2.51
CA ARG A 129 12.23 -18.79 -3.51
C ARG A 129 12.72 -17.52 -2.85
N ALA A 130 13.76 -16.90 -3.40
CA ALA A 130 14.09 -15.53 -3.04
C ALA A 130 12.95 -14.59 -3.45
N GLY A 131 12.72 -13.54 -2.66
CA GLY A 131 11.73 -12.52 -2.96
C GLY A 131 12.09 -11.18 -2.34
N ARG A 132 11.30 -10.15 -2.63
CA ARG A 132 11.50 -8.81 -2.07
C ARG A 132 10.26 -8.36 -1.31
N GLU A 133 10.44 -8.02 -0.04
CA GLU A 133 9.40 -7.51 0.85
C GLU A 133 9.57 -6.01 1.06
N VAL A 134 8.47 -5.30 1.29
CA VAL A 134 8.43 -3.88 1.67
C VAL A 134 7.85 -3.80 3.07
N VAL A 135 8.73 -3.65 4.06
CA VAL A 135 8.35 -3.44 5.46
C VAL A 135 7.84 -2.02 5.62
N GLN A 136 6.58 -1.87 6.06
CA GLN A 136 5.94 -0.57 6.26
C GLN A 136 5.69 -0.34 7.75
N ALA A 137 6.09 0.81 8.26
CA ALA A 137 5.84 1.23 9.64
C ALA A 137 4.84 2.39 9.65
N TYR A 138 3.83 2.27 10.50
CA TYR A 138 2.76 3.25 10.64
C TYR A 138 2.77 3.88 12.03
N VAL A 139 2.59 5.19 12.08
CA VAL A 139 2.49 5.99 13.31
C VAL A 139 1.03 6.31 13.58
N ARG A 140 0.62 6.24 14.84
CA ARG A 140 -0.74 6.60 15.27
C ARG A 140 -0.70 7.87 16.10
N PRO A 141 -1.53 8.89 15.80
CA PRO A 141 -1.67 10.08 16.64
C PRO A 141 -2.07 9.71 18.07
N SER A 142 -1.47 10.39 19.05
CA SER A 142 -1.77 10.16 20.48
C SER A 142 -3.11 10.79 20.92
N ASN A 143 -3.52 11.83 20.21
CA ASN A 143 -4.77 12.59 20.31
C ASN A 143 -5.81 12.03 19.34
N ALA A 144 -6.33 10.83 19.59
CA ALA A 144 -7.35 10.25 18.71
C ALA A 144 -8.63 11.12 18.67
N SER A 145 -9.07 11.46 17.45
CA SER A 145 -10.38 12.06 17.15
C SER A 145 -10.91 11.50 15.82
N ASP A 146 -12.21 11.67 15.58
CA ASP A 146 -12.87 11.16 14.36
C ASP A 146 -12.40 11.88 13.08
N ASP A 147 -11.84 13.08 13.22
CA ASP A 147 -11.35 13.89 12.10
C ASP A 147 -9.87 13.63 11.75
N LEU A 148 -9.19 12.80 12.54
CA LEU A 148 -7.77 12.47 12.36
C LEU A 148 -7.58 11.05 11.82
N PRO A 149 -6.52 10.81 11.03
CA PRO A 149 -6.19 9.47 10.57
C PRO A 149 -5.93 8.51 11.74
N VAL A 150 -6.46 7.28 11.66
CA VAL A 150 -6.22 6.23 12.65
C VAL A 150 -4.72 5.88 12.76
N ARG A 151 -4.04 5.91 11.61
CA ARG A 151 -2.60 5.73 11.47
C ARG A 151 -2.13 6.39 10.18
N GLU A 152 -0.86 6.70 10.11
CA GLU A 152 -0.21 7.24 8.92
C GLU A 152 1.09 6.50 8.64
N LEU A 153 1.43 6.30 7.36
CA LEU A 153 2.71 5.71 6.97
C LEU A 153 3.85 6.65 7.44
N GLY A 154 4.65 6.17 8.40
CA GLY A 154 5.78 6.92 8.95
C GLY A 154 7.10 6.60 8.27
N GLY A 155 7.24 5.41 7.68
CA GLY A 155 8.43 4.98 6.96
C GLY A 155 8.24 3.60 6.32
N PHE A 156 9.12 3.26 5.38
CA PHE A 156 9.16 1.92 4.80
C PHE A 156 10.56 1.60 4.28
N GLU A 157 10.91 0.32 4.25
CA GLU A 157 12.16 -0.17 3.68
C GLU A 157 11.90 -1.43 2.87
N ALA A 158 12.61 -1.58 1.74
CA ALA A 158 12.37 -2.65 0.80
C ALA A 158 13.58 -3.57 0.69
N VAL A 159 13.45 -4.78 1.23
CA VAL A 159 14.55 -5.72 1.41
C VAL A 159 14.39 -6.95 0.52
N SER A 160 15.49 -7.40 -0.08
CA SER A 160 15.54 -8.71 -0.76
C SER A 160 15.96 -9.78 0.24
N ILE A 161 15.16 -10.83 0.38
CA ILE A 161 15.39 -11.90 1.34
C ILE A 161 15.53 -13.22 0.56
N PRO A 162 16.70 -13.88 0.60
CA PRO A 162 16.88 -15.19 -0.02
C PRO A 162 15.90 -16.23 0.56
N ALA A 163 15.69 -17.33 -0.17
CA ALA A 163 14.85 -18.44 0.26
C ALA A 163 15.31 -19.01 1.61
N GLY A 164 14.40 -19.15 2.57
CA GLY A 164 14.67 -19.71 3.90
C GLY A 164 15.51 -18.82 4.83
N GLU A 165 15.88 -17.60 4.41
CA GLU A 165 16.71 -16.71 5.22
C GLU A 165 15.85 -15.78 6.09
N THR A 166 16.44 -15.36 7.21
CA THR A 166 15.89 -14.34 8.12
C THR A 166 16.80 -13.13 8.12
N VAL A 167 16.22 -11.93 8.01
CA VAL A 167 16.94 -10.66 8.05
C VAL A 167 16.31 -9.71 9.07
N THR A 168 17.13 -8.80 9.62
CA THR A 168 16.64 -7.63 10.35
C THR A 168 16.69 -6.42 9.43
N VAL A 169 15.60 -5.68 9.38
CA VAL A 169 15.40 -4.50 8.54
C VAL A 169 15.22 -3.29 9.43
N ASP A 170 16.01 -2.25 9.18
CA ASP A 170 15.83 -0.95 9.82
C ASP A 170 14.81 -0.13 9.02
N VAL A 171 13.78 0.37 9.68
CA VAL A 171 12.84 1.33 9.11
C VAL A 171 12.98 2.65 9.86
N ASP A 172 13.59 3.63 9.21
CA ASP A 172 13.63 5.00 9.72
C ASP A 172 12.25 5.67 9.51
N LEU A 173 11.77 6.37 10.53
CA LEU A 173 10.52 7.11 10.56
C LEU A 173 10.82 8.59 10.31
N ASP A 174 10.04 9.22 9.44
CA ASP A 174 10.16 10.66 9.16
C ASP A 174 9.93 11.47 10.45
N ASP A 175 10.72 12.53 10.68
CA ASP A 175 10.50 13.44 11.84
C ASP A 175 9.08 14.04 11.81
N LEU A 176 8.57 14.34 10.62
CA LEU A 176 7.24 14.90 10.42
C LEU A 176 6.14 13.86 10.61
N ALA A 177 6.45 12.56 10.66
CA ALA A 177 5.46 11.52 10.96
C ALA A 177 4.88 11.65 12.39
N PHE A 178 5.51 12.46 13.24
CA PHE A 178 5.08 12.76 14.61
C PHE A 178 4.56 14.18 14.79
N SER A 179 4.37 14.93 13.70
CA SER A 179 3.97 16.34 13.71
C SER A 179 2.62 16.55 13.03
N GLU A 180 1.85 17.51 13.54
CA GLU A 180 0.62 18.02 12.90
C GLU A 180 0.78 19.50 12.53
N TYR A 181 -0.03 19.99 11.59
CA TYR A 181 -0.07 21.42 11.25
C TYR A 181 -1.05 22.14 12.20
N ASP A 182 -0.56 23.15 12.92
CA ASP A 182 -1.33 24.05 13.80
C ASP A 182 -1.79 25.31 13.04
#